data_AF-A0A3F2RNN4-F1
#
_entry.id   AF-A0A3F2RNN4-F1
#
_cell.length_a   1.000
_cell.length_b   1.000
_cell.length_c   1.000
_cell.angle_alpha   90.00
_cell.angle_beta   90.00
_cell.angle_gamma   90.00
#
_symmetry.space_group_name_H-M   'P 1'
#
loop_
_entity.id
_entity.type
_entity.pdbx_description
1 polymer ?
#
loop_
_entity_poly.entity_id
_entity_poly.type
_entity_poly.pdbx_seq_one_letter_code
_entity_poly.pdbx_strand_id
1 'polypeptide(L)'
;MDPLLWIKNTSYFGNRFQPGEGEVHVLVVALERAVGSASETSMTEQLAKDVREIHEQTVLTKRKRYTHSKVDSALGKQLLNDLNIKVDPVRTVPFAAGNGTPADVFTWESVIVEDGQVIVLTEEQQRERYRTHVERNIGAVIKDKNLYVKGVEKSENTLSVEVPGRNIDLVGRTDLLILSDLVLENPSDVQYLPGVKMLIEMKREVKASSDFQALSELIALDLLVDNPVMALLTDLNGMRAFFWASERKDNSARIYKATIKKPGEAFQVIRTLLEQSPTAGAEISLPAAEEEESTTPPRIITARNARTPTSKQSQPKRTQRTMWHNDVV
;
A
#
# COMPACT_ATOMS: atom_id res chain seq x y z
N MET A 1 -17.87 -16.39 -52.41
CA MET A 1 -17.67 -16.34 -50.95
C MET A 1 -18.08 -14.96 -50.47
N ASP A 2 -18.82 -14.90 -49.36
CA ASP A 2 -19.40 -13.67 -48.81
C ASP A 2 -18.29 -12.75 -48.23
N PRO A 3 -18.18 -11.49 -48.68
CA PRO A 3 -17.17 -10.54 -48.20
C PRO A 3 -17.34 -10.12 -46.73
N LEU A 4 -18.42 -10.50 -46.04
CA LEU A 4 -18.63 -10.24 -44.61
C LEU A 4 -17.90 -11.19 -43.65
N LEU A 5 -17.26 -12.26 -44.16
CA LEU A 5 -16.57 -13.27 -43.35
C LEU A 5 -15.08 -12.97 -43.12
N TRP A 6 -14.64 -11.72 -43.20
CA TRP A 6 -13.24 -11.34 -42.97
C TRP A 6 -13.05 -10.70 -41.59
N ILE A 7 -12.53 -11.48 -40.65
CA ILE A 7 -12.00 -11.00 -39.35
C ILE A 7 -10.63 -10.35 -39.61
N LYS A 8 -10.62 -9.23 -40.32
CA LYS A 8 -9.45 -8.35 -40.48
C LYS A 8 -9.79 -6.98 -39.94
N ASN A 9 -9.76 -6.85 -38.62
CA ASN A 9 -9.84 -5.56 -37.95
C ASN A 9 -8.57 -5.35 -37.11
N THR A 10 -7.66 -4.56 -37.64
CA THR A 10 -6.37 -4.25 -36.99
C THR A 10 -6.55 -3.55 -35.64
N SER A 11 -7.66 -2.83 -35.46
CA SER A 11 -8.00 -2.14 -34.22
C SER A 11 -8.34 -3.11 -33.07
N TYR A 12 -8.90 -4.28 -33.38
CA TYR A 12 -9.30 -5.25 -32.36
C TYR A 12 -8.36 -6.46 -32.21
N PHE A 13 -7.70 -6.88 -33.30
CA PHE A 13 -6.87 -8.09 -33.29
C PHE A 13 -5.37 -7.81 -33.46
N GLY A 14 -4.99 -6.56 -33.79
CA GLY A 14 -3.61 -6.18 -34.03
C GLY A 14 -3.07 -6.64 -35.40
N ASN A 15 -1.98 -6.01 -35.83
CA ASN A 15 -1.46 -6.08 -37.20
C ASN A 15 -0.88 -7.46 -37.59
N ARG A 16 -0.70 -8.33 -36.59
CA ARG A 16 -0.07 -9.65 -36.74
C ARG A 16 -1.05 -10.81 -36.57
N PHE A 17 -2.33 -10.53 -36.36
CA PHE A 17 -3.32 -11.60 -36.22
C PHE A 17 -3.61 -12.25 -37.57
N GLN A 18 -3.27 -13.53 -37.66
CA GLN A 18 -3.64 -14.41 -38.75
C GLN A 18 -4.34 -15.61 -38.10
N PRO A 19 -5.67 -15.73 -38.22
CA PRO A 19 -6.33 -16.93 -37.74
C PRO A 19 -5.84 -18.10 -38.59
N GLY A 20 -5.39 -19.19 -37.95
CA GLY A 20 -5.14 -20.45 -38.65
C GLY A 20 -6.45 -21.08 -39.14
N GLU A 21 -6.38 -22.14 -39.93
CA GLU A 21 -7.57 -22.94 -40.26
C GLU A 21 -8.09 -23.64 -38.99
N GLY A 22 -9.29 -23.25 -38.55
CA GLY A 22 -9.94 -23.73 -37.33
C GLY A 22 -10.89 -22.68 -36.74
N GLU A 23 -11.88 -23.11 -35.97
CA GLU A 23 -12.88 -22.23 -35.34
C GLU A 23 -12.23 -21.21 -34.38
N VAL A 24 -12.58 -19.93 -34.52
CA VAL A 24 -12.17 -18.86 -33.60
C VAL A 24 -13.22 -18.75 -32.49
N HIS A 25 -12.88 -19.14 -31.27
CA HIS A 25 -13.77 -18.98 -30.11
C HIS A 25 -13.59 -17.57 -29.50
N VAL A 26 -14.66 -16.78 -29.51
CA VAL A 26 -14.70 -15.43 -28.91
C VAL A 26 -15.57 -15.48 -27.65
N LEU A 27 -15.03 -15.03 -26.53
CA LEU A 27 -15.79 -14.90 -25.28
C LEU A 27 -16.66 -13.63 -25.36
N VAL A 28 -17.95 -13.81 -25.58
CA VAL A 28 -18.93 -12.72 -25.56
C VAL A 28 -19.65 -12.76 -24.21
N VAL A 29 -19.50 -11.70 -23.42
CA VAL A 29 -20.23 -11.55 -22.15
C VAL A 29 -21.63 -11.03 -22.47
N ALA A 30 -22.63 -11.91 -22.46
CA ALA A 30 -24.03 -11.53 -22.58
C ALA A 30 -24.62 -11.24 -21.20
N LEU A 31 -25.14 -10.01 -21.00
CA LEU A 31 -25.86 -9.65 -19.78
C LEU A 31 -27.35 -9.96 -19.97
N GLU A 32 -27.95 -10.74 -19.06
CA GLU A 32 -29.34 -11.17 -19.15
C GLU A 32 -30.33 -10.00 -19.18
N ARG A 33 -31.27 -10.07 -20.14
CA ARG A 33 -32.22 -9.03 -20.56
C ARG A 33 -33.16 -8.58 -19.44
N ALA A 34 -33.30 -7.26 -19.26
CA ALA A 34 -34.57 -6.65 -18.87
C ALA A 34 -35.29 -6.20 -20.14
N VAL A 35 -36.46 -6.78 -20.39
CA VAL A 35 -37.31 -6.54 -21.57
C VAL A 35 -37.86 -5.12 -21.52
N GLY A 36 -37.26 -4.23 -22.31
CA GLY A 36 -37.77 -2.91 -22.64
C GLY A 36 -37.18 -2.52 -23.98
N SER A 37 -38.03 -2.29 -24.98
CA SER A 37 -37.66 -2.00 -26.36
C SER A 37 -36.87 -0.69 -26.46
N ALA A 38 -35.55 -0.78 -26.30
CA ALA A 38 -34.59 0.19 -26.77
C ALA A 38 -33.74 -0.53 -27.83
N SER A 39 -33.62 0.07 -29.02
CA SER A 39 -32.92 -0.50 -30.17
C SER A 39 -31.54 -1.05 -29.76
N GLU A 40 -31.26 -2.31 -30.10
CA GLU A 40 -29.98 -2.98 -29.80
C GLU A 40 -28.77 -2.18 -30.34
N THR A 41 -28.97 -1.39 -31.40
CA THR A 41 -27.98 -0.45 -31.96
C THR A 41 -27.61 0.67 -31.00
N SER A 42 -28.57 1.20 -30.23
CA SER A 42 -28.32 2.30 -29.29
C SER A 42 -27.54 1.84 -28.06
N MET A 43 -27.78 0.63 -27.57
CA MET A 43 -27.03 0.08 -26.43
C MET A 43 -25.59 -0.31 -26.81
N THR A 44 -25.38 -0.82 -28.03
CA THR A 44 -24.04 -1.14 -28.54
C THR A 44 -23.23 0.12 -28.85
N GLU A 45 -23.86 1.18 -29.36
CA GLU A 45 -23.22 2.49 -29.52
C GLU A 45 -22.89 3.14 -28.19
N GLN A 46 -23.79 3.05 -27.20
CA GLN A 46 -23.52 3.55 -25.85
C GLN A 46 -22.36 2.79 -25.20
N LEU A 47 -22.35 1.46 -25.30
CA LEU A 47 -21.24 0.64 -24.79
C LEU A 47 -19.92 0.95 -25.50
N ALA A 48 -19.93 1.14 -26.82
CA ALA A 48 -18.73 1.51 -27.57
C ALA A 48 -18.26 2.93 -27.26
N LYS A 49 -19.17 3.83 -26.87
CA LYS A 49 -18.85 5.17 -26.37
C LYS A 49 -18.24 5.08 -24.98
N ASP A 50 -18.84 4.33 -24.07
CA ASP A 50 -18.34 4.12 -22.71
C ASP A 50 -16.97 3.44 -22.72
N VAL A 51 -16.75 2.43 -23.58
CA VAL A 51 -15.45 1.76 -23.76
C VAL A 51 -14.42 2.72 -24.34
N ARG A 52 -14.79 3.58 -25.31
CA ARG A 52 -13.88 4.61 -25.83
C ARG A 52 -13.56 5.66 -24.78
N GLU A 53 -14.55 6.13 -24.03
CA GLU A 53 -14.35 7.10 -22.96
C GLU A 53 -13.45 6.54 -21.84
N ILE A 54 -13.66 5.28 -21.46
CA ILE A 54 -12.76 4.54 -20.56
C ILE A 54 -11.37 4.43 -21.19
N HIS A 55 -11.25 4.06 -22.47
CA HIS A 55 -9.97 3.93 -23.14
C HIS A 55 -9.23 5.27 -23.25
N GLU A 56 -9.92 6.36 -23.57
CA GLU A 56 -9.36 7.71 -23.62
C GLU A 56 -8.92 8.19 -22.22
N GLN A 57 -9.73 7.96 -21.19
CA GLN A 57 -9.36 8.28 -19.82
C GLN A 57 -8.19 7.42 -19.30
N THR A 58 -8.11 6.15 -19.70
CA THR A 58 -7.13 5.19 -19.14
C THR A 58 -5.83 5.11 -19.93
N VAL A 59 -5.87 5.34 -21.25
CA VAL A 59 -4.74 5.16 -22.18
C VAL A 59 -4.17 6.49 -22.67
N LEU A 60 -4.99 7.54 -22.83
CA LEU A 60 -4.51 8.84 -23.35
C LEU A 60 -4.12 9.84 -22.25
N THR A 61 -4.62 9.69 -21.03
CA THR A 61 -4.19 10.58 -19.93
C THR A 61 -2.87 10.08 -19.35
N LYS A 62 -1.83 10.92 -19.40
CA LYS A 62 -0.53 10.65 -18.79
C LYS A 62 -0.74 10.27 -17.32
N ARG A 63 -0.33 9.05 -16.94
CA ARG A 63 -0.33 8.55 -15.56
C ARG A 63 0.15 9.64 -14.61
N LYS A 64 -0.62 9.92 -13.56
CA LYS A 64 -0.21 10.87 -12.54
C LYS A 64 0.93 10.26 -11.74
N ARG A 65 2.08 10.93 -11.73
CA ARG A 65 3.29 10.39 -11.10
C ARG A 65 3.62 11.15 -9.82
N TYR A 66 3.68 10.42 -8.71
CA TYR A 66 4.20 10.90 -7.43
C TYR A 66 5.60 10.34 -7.22
N THR A 67 6.60 11.21 -7.22
CA THR A 67 7.98 10.83 -6.85
C THR A 67 8.15 11.04 -5.35
N HIS A 68 8.46 9.99 -4.59
CA HIS A 68 8.50 10.01 -3.10
C HIS A 68 9.24 11.22 -2.53
N SER A 69 10.47 11.45 -2.98
CA SER A 69 11.32 12.57 -2.54
C SER A 69 10.79 13.96 -2.88
N LYS A 70 9.74 14.06 -3.71
CA LYS A 70 9.07 15.31 -4.11
C LYS A 70 7.67 15.43 -3.50
N VAL A 71 7.20 14.45 -2.73
CA VAL A 71 5.86 14.50 -2.12
C VAL A 71 5.90 15.44 -0.91
N ASP A 72 5.59 16.70 -1.17
CA ASP A 72 5.38 17.71 -0.14
C ASP A 72 3.96 17.65 0.46
N SER A 73 3.60 18.65 1.26
CA SER A 73 2.28 18.71 1.90
C SER A 73 1.11 18.82 0.92
N ALA A 74 1.29 19.48 -0.22
CA ALA A 74 0.24 19.66 -1.19
C ALA A 74 0.03 18.38 -2.00
N LEU A 75 1.12 17.81 -2.52
CA LEU A 75 1.10 16.56 -3.25
C LEU A 75 0.69 15.38 -2.37
N GLY A 76 1.13 15.35 -1.11
CA GLY A 76 0.78 14.32 -0.16
C GLY A 76 -0.72 14.30 0.17
N LYS A 77 -1.32 15.47 0.45
CA LYS A 77 -2.77 15.57 0.65
C LYS A 77 -3.54 15.14 -0.60
N GLN A 78 -3.04 15.51 -1.78
CA GLN A 78 -3.64 15.11 -3.04
C GLN A 78 -3.56 13.60 -3.26
N LEU A 79 -2.42 12.98 -2.97
CA LEU A 79 -2.23 11.53 -3.03
C LEU A 79 -3.19 10.80 -2.09
N LEU A 80 -3.28 11.21 -0.83
CA LEU A 80 -4.20 10.60 0.13
C LEU A 80 -5.67 10.71 -0.32
N ASN A 81 -6.06 11.87 -0.86
CA ASN A 81 -7.41 12.07 -1.41
C ASN A 81 -7.66 11.20 -2.64
N ASP A 82 -6.73 11.16 -3.59
CA ASP A 82 -6.85 10.34 -4.81
C ASP A 82 -7.04 8.85 -4.47
N LEU A 83 -6.40 8.40 -3.38
CA LEU A 83 -6.46 7.01 -2.92
C LEU A 83 -7.60 6.73 -1.95
N ASN A 84 -8.30 7.76 -1.47
CA ASN A 84 -9.29 7.70 -0.38
C ASN A 84 -8.70 7.09 0.91
N ILE A 85 -7.54 7.61 1.31
CA ILE A 85 -6.81 7.21 2.53
C ILE A 85 -6.96 8.30 3.59
N LYS A 86 -7.28 7.88 4.81
CA LYS A 86 -7.24 8.73 6.01
C LYS A 86 -6.03 8.36 6.87
N VAL A 87 -5.44 9.36 7.51
CA VAL A 87 -4.34 9.17 8.45
C VAL A 87 -4.84 9.53 9.85
N ASP A 88 -4.72 8.59 10.78
CA ASP A 88 -5.26 8.71 12.12
C ASP A 88 -4.12 8.65 13.15
N PRO A 89 -3.85 9.77 13.85
CA PRO A 89 -2.92 9.77 14.96
C PRO A 89 -3.47 8.93 16.11
N VAL A 90 -2.69 7.97 16.60
CA VAL A 90 -3.04 7.16 17.77
C VAL A 90 -2.18 7.55 18.97
N ARG A 91 -2.73 7.37 20.16
CA ARG A 91 -2.02 7.64 21.41
C ARG A 91 -0.98 6.58 21.66
N THR A 92 0.18 7.00 22.15
CA THR A 92 1.21 6.07 22.61
C THR A 92 1.06 5.77 24.08
N VAL A 93 1.03 4.49 24.43
CA VAL A 93 1.09 4.00 25.80
C VAL A 93 2.57 3.84 26.19
N PRO A 94 3.02 4.41 27.31
CA PRO A 94 4.40 4.22 27.76
C PRO A 94 4.68 2.74 28.02
N PHE A 95 5.87 2.26 27.62
CA PHE A 95 6.34 0.96 28.09
C PHE A 95 6.45 0.97 29.61
N ALA A 96 6.11 -0.16 30.25
CA ALA A 96 6.35 -0.35 31.67
C ALA A 96 7.81 0.01 32.00
N ALA A 97 8.00 0.83 33.05
CA ALA A 97 9.31 1.32 33.46
C ALA A 97 10.25 0.12 33.71
N GLY A 98 11.34 0.04 32.93
CA GLY A 98 12.33 -1.04 32.99
C GLY A 98 12.42 -1.93 31.75
N ASN A 99 11.45 -1.88 30.82
CA ASN A 99 11.44 -2.74 29.63
C ASN A 99 12.20 -2.17 28.41
N GLY A 100 12.64 -0.91 28.46
CA GLY A 100 13.40 -0.31 27.36
C GLY A 100 14.90 -0.47 27.56
N THR A 101 15.57 -1.25 26.72
CA THR A 101 17.04 -1.22 26.64
C THR A 101 17.48 0.21 26.35
N PRO A 102 18.43 0.78 27.12
CA PRO A 102 18.99 2.08 26.79
C PRO A 102 19.51 2.10 25.35
N ALA A 103 19.07 3.10 24.60
CA ALA A 103 19.57 3.36 23.26
C ALA A 103 20.23 4.74 23.27
N ASP A 104 21.47 4.78 22.79
CA ASP A 104 22.21 6.04 22.67
C ASP A 104 21.51 6.97 21.69
N VAL A 105 21.64 8.27 21.89
CA VAL A 105 21.19 9.27 20.92
C VAL A 105 22.13 9.25 19.71
N PHE A 106 21.56 9.35 18.51
CA PHE A 106 22.38 9.52 17.31
C PHE A 106 22.84 10.97 17.17
N THR A 107 24.16 11.16 17.10
CA THR A 107 24.76 12.50 16.90
C THR A 107 25.13 12.70 15.43
N TRP A 108 24.38 13.58 14.78
CA TRP A 108 24.68 14.06 13.42
C TRP A 108 26.01 14.84 13.43
N GLU A 109 26.95 14.42 12.58
CA GLU A 109 28.29 15.01 12.51
C GLU A 109 28.30 16.32 11.70
N SER A 110 29.24 17.18 12.09
CA SER A 110 29.60 18.40 11.38
C SER A 110 31.11 18.54 11.34
N VAL A 111 31.63 19.11 10.26
CA VAL A 111 33.05 19.41 10.10
C VAL A 111 33.28 20.91 10.20
N ILE A 112 34.41 21.32 10.76
CA ILE A 112 34.85 22.72 10.77
C ILE A 112 35.86 22.86 9.64
N VAL A 113 35.57 23.73 8.65
CA VAL A 113 36.50 24.04 7.56
C VAL A 113 37.47 25.14 7.96
N GLU A 114 38.50 25.39 7.15
CA GLU A 114 39.63 26.29 7.44
C GLU A 114 39.20 27.71 7.88
N ASP A 115 38.07 28.21 7.37
CA ASP A 115 37.51 29.51 7.73
C ASP A 115 36.70 29.51 9.06
N GLY A 116 36.74 28.42 9.83
CA GLY A 116 35.96 28.25 11.07
C GLY A 116 34.46 28.00 10.84
N GLN A 117 34.01 27.89 9.59
CA GLN A 117 32.63 27.59 9.26
C GLN A 117 32.31 26.12 9.59
N VAL A 118 31.17 25.90 10.27
CA VAL A 118 30.65 24.56 10.56
C VAL A 118 29.80 24.09 9.39
N ILE A 119 30.26 23.07 8.68
CA ILE A 119 29.49 22.37 7.65
C ILE A 119 28.85 21.14 8.28
N VAL A 120 27.53 21.13 8.38
CA VAL A 120 26.78 19.96 8.85
C VAL A 120 26.68 18.96 7.70
N LEU A 121 27.11 17.72 7.95
CA LEU A 121 27.09 16.68 6.92
C LEU A 121 25.64 16.30 6.57
N THR A 122 25.39 15.96 5.30
CA THR A 122 24.07 15.55 4.81
C THR A 122 23.68 14.14 5.29
N GLU A 123 22.39 13.80 5.16
CA GLU A 123 21.89 12.43 5.40
C GLU A 123 22.71 11.40 4.60
N GLU A 124 22.89 11.67 3.31
CA GLU A 124 23.63 10.77 2.42
C GLU A 124 25.08 10.54 2.85
N GLN A 125 25.76 11.60 3.33
CA GLN A 125 27.14 11.51 3.82
C GLN A 125 27.27 10.65 5.08
N GLN A 126 26.18 10.50 5.85
CA GLN A 126 26.18 9.81 7.13
C GLN A 126 25.44 8.47 7.11
N ARG A 127 25.05 7.98 5.92
CA ARG A 127 24.23 6.76 5.79
C ARG A 127 24.77 5.52 6.46
N GLU A 128 26.07 5.28 6.35
CA GLU A 128 26.68 4.12 6.98
C GLU A 128 26.66 4.24 8.51
N ARG A 129 26.82 5.47 9.04
CA ARG A 129 26.79 5.74 10.49
C ARG A 129 25.41 5.49 11.06
N TYR A 130 24.37 6.03 10.42
CA TYR A 130 23.01 5.81 10.92
C TYR A 130 22.55 4.36 10.71
N ARG A 131 22.97 3.69 9.62
CA ARG A 131 22.64 2.26 9.40
C ARG A 131 23.24 1.41 10.51
N THR A 132 24.54 1.60 10.80
CA THR A 132 25.24 0.93 11.89
C THR A 132 24.58 1.23 13.24
N HIS A 133 24.13 2.46 13.46
CA HIS A 133 23.42 2.83 14.68
C HIS A 133 22.09 2.06 14.82
N VAL A 134 21.30 1.96 13.75
CA VAL A 134 20.07 1.16 13.74
C VAL A 134 20.41 -0.31 14.02
N GLU A 135 21.32 -0.91 13.26
CA GLU A 135 21.75 -2.31 13.42
C GLU A 135 22.20 -2.62 14.85
N ARG A 136 22.98 -1.73 15.48
CA ARG A 136 23.45 -1.93 16.86
C ARG A 136 22.29 -2.04 17.86
N ASN A 137 21.20 -1.29 17.66
CA ASN A 137 20.09 -1.23 18.60
C ASN A 137 19.06 -2.37 18.42
N ILE A 138 19.04 -3.03 17.26
CA ILE A 138 18.09 -4.12 16.95
C ILE A 138 18.78 -5.44 16.55
N GLY A 139 20.11 -5.49 16.56
CA GLY A 139 20.91 -6.56 15.96
C GLY A 139 20.65 -7.97 16.50
N ALA A 140 20.31 -8.08 17.79
CA ALA A 140 19.94 -9.37 18.39
C ALA A 140 18.70 -9.98 17.70
N VAL A 141 17.68 -9.15 17.47
CA VAL A 141 16.43 -9.53 16.81
C VAL A 141 16.64 -9.78 15.32
N ILE A 142 17.46 -8.95 14.68
CA ILE A 142 17.80 -9.10 13.26
C ILE A 142 18.46 -10.46 13.01
N LYS A 143 19.40 -10.85 13.88
CA LYS A 143 20.08 -12.14 13.80
C LYS A 143 19.14 -13.32 14.10
N ASP A 144 18.29 -13.22 15.12
CA ASP A 144 17.33 -14.29 15.46
C ASP A 144 16.32 -14.55 14.34
N LYS A 145 15.92 -13.50 13.62
CA LYS A 145 14.88 -13.56 12.58
C LYS A 145 15.40 -13.69 11.15
N ASN A 146 16.70 -13.88 10.95
CA ASN A 146 17.34 -13.93 9.62
C ASN A 146 16.94 -12.70 8.77
N LEU A 147 17.05 -11.52 9.38
CA LEU A 147 16.79 -10.24 8.75
C LEU A 147 18.10 -9.51 8.48
N TYR A 148 18.00 -8.44 7.70
CA TYR A 148 19.10 -7.55 7.35
C TYR A 148 18.60 -6.11 7.21
N VAL A 149 19.44 -5.15 7.61
CA VAL A 149 19.18 -3.72 7.42
C VAL A 149 19.91 -3.26 6.15
N LYS A 150 19.18 -2.98 5.08
CA LYS A 150 19.73 -2.59 3.78
C LYS A 150 19.53 -1.11 3.53
N GLY A 151 20.63 -0.39 3.27
CA GLY A 151 20.56 0.92 2.60
C GLY A 151 20.21 0.76 1.13
N VAL A 152 19.14 1.42 0.68
CA VAL A 152 18.61 1.34 -0.70
C VAL A 152 18.70 2.65 -1.46
N GLU A 153 19.39 3.65 -0.91
CA GLU A 153 19.59 5.00 -1.46
C GLU A 153 20.41 5.02 -2.76
N LYS A 154 21.05 3.91 -3.10
CA LYS A 154 21.78 3.74 -4.38
C LYS A 154 21.10 2.76 -5.33
N SER A 155 20.05 2.07 -4.89
CA SER A 155 19.29 1.16 -5.74
C SER A 155 18.40 1.93 -6.71
N GLU A 156 18.11 1.34 -7.87
CA GLU A 156 17.08 1.86 -8.76
C GLU A 156 15.72 1.71 -8.09
N ASN A 157 14.97 2.82 -8.07
CA ASN A 157 13.66 3.04 -7.48
C ASN A 157 12.90 1.80 -6.95
N THR A 158 13.37 1.25 -5.82
CA THR A 158 12.92 -0.01 -5.20
C THR A 158 11.48 0.02 -4.72
N LEU A 159 10.86 1.20 -4.62
CA LEU A 159 9.47 1.42 -4.24
C LEU A 159 8.63 1.96 -5.41
N SER A 160 8.97 1.62 -6.65
CA SER A 160 8.14 1.99 -7.81
C SER A 160 7.00 1.01 -8.02
N VAL A 161 5.77 1.50 -8.07
CA VAL A 161 4.58 0.67 -8.26
C VAL A 161 3.47 1.43 -8.96
N GLU A 162 2.76 0.73 -9.85
CA GLU A 162 1.50 1.21 -10.42
C GLU A 162 0.37 0.96 -9.43
N VAL A 163 -0.44 1.97 -9.12
CA VAL A 163 -1.54 1.79 -8.18
C VAL A 163 -2.67 1.02 -8.87
N PRO A 164 -3.05 -0.17 -8.38
CA PRO A 164 -4.06 -0.99 -9.04
C PRO A 164 -5.41 -0.26 -9.17
N GLY A 165 -5.97 -0.27 -10.38
CA GLY A 165 -7.27 0.35 -10.67
C GLY A 165 -7.26 1.88 -10.68
N ARG A 166 -6.08 2.52 -10.68
CA ARG A 166 -5.94 3.98 -10.73
C ARG A 166 -4.88 4.38 -11.75
N ASN A 167 -5.04 5.54 -12.38
CA ASN A 167 -4.04 6.08 -13.31
C ASN A 167 -2.91 6.81 -12.56
N ILE A 168 -2.28 6.12 -11.59
CA ILE A 168 -1.29 6.69 -10.67
C ILE A 168 -0.05 5.80 -10.61
N ASP A 169 1.12 6.41 -10.76
CA ASP A 169 2.42 5.79 -10.48
C ASP A 169 2.97 6.38 -9.17
N LEU A 170 3.43 5.50 -8.27
CA LEU A 170 4.33 5.86 -7.18
C LEU A 170 5.75 5.48 -7.59
N VAL A 171 6.71 6.38 -7.43
CA VAL A 171 8.08 6.18 -7.92
C VAL A 171 9.10 6.67 -6.91
N GLY A 172 10.08 5.82 -6.62
CA GLY A 172 11.26 6.21 -5.85
C GLY A 172 11.75 5.07 -4.99
N ARG A 173 12.34 5.44 -3.86
CA ARG A 173 12.96 4.57 -2.87
C ARG A 173 12.87 5.25 -1.50
N THR A 174 13.33 4.55 -0.49
CA THR A 174 13.50 5.04 0.89
C THR A 174 14.99 5.06 1.25
N ASP A 175 15.33 5.36 2.51
CA ASP A 175 16.70 5.27 3.00
C ASP A 175 17.09 3.84 3.34
N LEU A 176 16.39 3.22 4.30
CA LEU A 176 16.66 1.85 4.74
C LEU A 176 15.44 0.93 4.60
N LEU A 177 15.71 -0.34 4.36
CA LEU A 177 14.76 -1.45 4.48
C LEU A 177 15.23 -2.45 5.53
N ILE A 178 14.28 -3.00 6.28
CA ILE A 178 14.48 -4.21 7.08
C ILE A 178 13.78 -5.35 6.36
N LEU A 179 14.55 -6.31 5.85
CA LEU A 179 14.08 -7.41 5.03
C LEU A 179 14.88 -8.69 5.31
N SER A 180 14.53 -9.80 4.66
CA SER A 180 15.25 -11.06 4.84
C SER A 180 16.71 -10.95 4.43
N ASP A 181 17.58 -11.61 5.19
CA ASP A 181 19.02 -11.71 4.91
C ASP A 181 19.37 -12.51 3.64
N LEU A 182 18.39 -13.13 2.96
CA LEU A 182 18.53 -13.73 1.63
C LEU A 182 19.18 -12.78 0.61
N VAL A 183 18.97 -11.46 0.76
CA VAL A 183 19.61 -10.46 -0.11
C VAL A 183 21.13 -10.36 0.06
N LEU A 184 21.71 -10.98 1.08
CA LEU A 184 23.16 -11.11 1.23
C LEU A 184 23.74 -12.15 0.26
N GLU A 185 22.97 -13.18 -0.07
CA GLU A 185 23.36 -14.18 -1.07
C GLU A 185 23.26 -13.59 -2.48
N ASN A 186 22.15 -12.90 -2.77
CA ASN A 186 21.89 -12.27 -4.06
C ASN A 186 21.43 -10.80 -3.89
N PRO A 187 22.35 -9.83 -3.95
CA PRO A 187 22.02 -8.41 -3.73
C PRO A 187 20.97 -7.81 -4.68
N SER A 188 20.79 -8.38 -5.88
CA SER A 188 19.76 -7.97 -6.84
C SER A 188 18.34 -8.30 -6.37
N ASP A 189 18.17 -9.27 -5.47
CA ASP A 189 16.86 -9.74 -5.04
C ASP A 189 16.13 -8.72 -4.14
N VAL A 190 16.81 -7.64 -3.75
CA VAL A 190 16.19 -6.50 -3.07
C VAL A 190 14.99 -5.95 -3.85
N GLN A 191 14.96 -6.05 -5.18
CA GLN A 191 13.83 -5.61 -6.01
C GLN A 191 12.53 -6.41 -5.75
N TYR A 192 12.65 -7.62 -5.19
CA TYR A 192 11.52 -8.47 -4.83
C TYR A 192 11.13 -8.34 -3.36
N LEU A 193 11.86 -7.53 -2.59
CA LEU A 193 11.57 -7.20 -1.19
C LEU A 193 11.33 -8.45 -0.30
N PRO A 194 12.20 -9.49 -0.37
CA PRO A 194 11.95 -10.76 0.29
C PRO A 194 11.81 -10.58 1.80
N GLY A 195 10.66 -10.99 2.35
CA GLY A 195 10.40 -10.94 3.78
C GLY A 195 10.49 -9.53 4.40
N VAL A 196 10.34 -8.46 3.60
CA VAL A 196 10.37 -7.08 4.10
C VAL A 196 9.38 -6.88 5.25
N LYS A 197 9.83 -6.19 6.28
CA LYS A 197 9.04 -5.87 7.48
C LYS A 197 8.78 -4.38 7.59
N MET A 198 9.73 -3.57 7.16
CA MET A 198 9.73 -2.16 7.49
C MET A 198 10.61 -1.36 6.54
N LEU A 199 10.18 -0.13 6.24
CA LEU A 199 11.03 0.92 5.70
C LEU A 199 11.37 1.96 6.76
N ILE A 200 12.52 2.61 6.62
CA ILE A 200 12.95 3.72 7.47
C ILE A 200 13.38 4.87 6.59
N GLU A 201 12.62 5.96 6.69
CA GLU A 201 12.93 7.25 6.08
C GLU A 201 13.67 8.11 7.11
N MET A 202 14.90 8.48 6.78
CA MET A 202 15.78 9.27 7.63
C MET A 202 15.66 10.74 7.25
N LYS A 203 15.53 11.60 8.26
CA LYS A 203 15.66 13.05 8.10
C LYS A 203 16.59 13.61 9.15
N ARG A 204 17.54 14.46 8.77
CA ARG A 204 18.36 15.20 9.74
C ARG A 204 17.48 16.05 10.66
N GLU A 205 16.40 16.61 10.09
CA GLU A 205 15.38 17.35 10.81
C GLU A 205 14.01 16.94 10.26
N VAL A 206 13.17 16.33 11.09
CA VAL A 206 11.82 15.95 10.68
C VAL A 206 10.90 17.17 10.77
N LYS A 207 10.35 17.59 9.63
CA LYS A 207 9.35 18.65 9.52
C LYS A 207 7.96 18.04 9.41
N ALA A 208 6.92 18.81 9.70
CA ALA A 208 5.54 18.34 9.53
C ALA A 208 5.24 17.87 8.09
N SER A 209 5.89 18.45 7.09
CA SER A 209 5.76 18.03 5.69
C SER A 209 6.46 16.71 5.37
N SER A 210 7.41 16.27 6.21
CA SER A 210 8.18 15.04 6.00
C SER A 210 7.32 13.78 6.08
N ASP A 211 6.20 13.84 6.80
CA ASP A 211 5.23 12.73 6.90
C ASP A 211 4.79 12.22 5.52
N PHE A 212 4.55 13.13 4.57
CA PHE A 212 3.92 12.78 3.30
C PHE A 212 4.84 11.97 2.38
N GLN A 213 6.15 12.20 2.47
CA GLN A 213 7.13 11.35 1.79
C GLN A 213 7.05 9.92 2.36
N ALA A 214 7.20 9.76 3.67
CA ALA A 214 7.15 8.46 4.35
C ALA A 214 5.81 7.72 4.12
N LEU A 215 4.68 8.45 4.11
CA LEU A 215 3.37 7.89 3.78
C LEU A 215 3.32 7.38 2.33
N SER A 216 3.87 8.13 1.38
CA SER A 216 3.89 7.69 -0.02
C SER A 216 4.75 6.45 -0.23
N GLU A 217 5.85 6.32 0.52
CA GLU A 217 6.73 5.16 0.53
C GLU A 217 6.05 3.95 1.19
N LEU A 218 5.34 4.15 2.31
CA LEU A 218 4.58 3.09 2.97
C LEU A 218 3.49 2.53 2.05
N ILE A 219 2.74 3.42 1.37
CA ILE A 219 1.69 3.01 0.43
C ILE A 219 2.31 2.20 -0.70
N ALA A 220 3.45 2.63 -1.26
CA ALA A 220 4.12 1.86 -2.31
C ALA A 220 4.57 0.49 -1.81
N LEU A 221 5.16 0.41 -0.61
CA LEU A 221 5.58 -0.84 -0.01
C LEU A 221 4.40 -1.80 0.23
N ASP A 222 3.31 -1.33 0.83
CA ASP A 222 2.08 -2.12 1.08
C ASP A 222 1.45 -2.65 -0.22
N LEU A 223 1.61 -1.94 -1.34
CA LEU A 223 1.15 -2.40 -2.65
C LEU A 223 2.07 -3.46 -3.27
N LEU A 224 3.36 -3.45 -2.93
CA LEU A 224 4.37 -4.34 -3.50
C LEU A 224 4.42 -5.70 -2.79
N VAL A 225 3.94 -5.80 -1.56
CA VAL A 225 4.07 -7.02 -0.75
C VAL A 225 2.76 -7.48 -0.12
N ASP A 226 2.66 -8.79 0.14
CA ASP A 226 1.47 -9.39 0.73
C ASP A 226 1.42 -9.31 2.26
N ASN A 227 2.57 -9.11 2.91
CA ASN A 227 2.66 -9.09 4.35
C ASN A 227 2.45 -7.68 4.90
N PRO A 228 1.86 -7.52 6.09
CA PRO A 228 1.79 -6.23 6.75
C PRO A 228 3.18 -5.61 6.93
N VAL A 229 3.31 -4.32 6.60
CA VAL A 229 4.55 -3.55 6.65
C VAL A 229 4.38 -2.26 7.44
N MET A 230 5.51 -1.70 7.86
CA MET A 230 5.55 -0.42 8.59
C MET A 230 6.54 0.55 7.96
N ALA A 231 6.33 1.83 8.26
CA ALA A 231 7.28 2.89 7.97
C ALA A 231 7.68 3.61 9.27
N LEU A 232 8.95 3.96 9.37
CA LEU A 232 9.46 4.88 10.38
C LEU A 232 10.04 6.11 9.71
N LEU A 233 9.55 7.28 10.08
CA LEU A 233 10.17 8.57 9.79
C LEU A 233 10.92 9.04 11.03
N THR A 234 12.22 9.28 10.91
CA THR A 234 13.05 9.56 12.10
C THR A 234 14.24 10.46 11.84
N ASP A 235 14.63 11.23 12.85
CA ASP A 235 15.93 11.90 12.94
C ASP A 235 16.95 11.17 13.83
N LEU A 236 16.55 10.00 14.32
CA LEU A 236 17.25 9.18 15.32
C LEU A 236 17.55 9.91 16.64
N ASN A 237 16.96 11.09 16.84
CA ASN A 237 17.13 11.91 18.04
C ASN A 237 15.79 12.25 18.69
N GLY A 238 15.08 13.27 18.20
CA GLY A 238 13.89 13.82 18.86
C GLY A 238 12.55 13.32 18.32
N MET A 239 12.50 12.86 17.07
CA MET A 239 11.26 12.48 16.40
C MET A 239 11.34 11.09 15.77
N ARG A 240 10.37 10.24 16.12
CA ARG A 240 10.18 8.89 15.55
C ARG A 240 8.69 8.69 15.32
N ALA A 241 8.25 8.84 14.08
CA ALA A 241 6.88 8.63 13.68
C ALA A 241 6.76 7.27 12.99
N PHE A 242 5.98 6.37 13.59
CA PHE A 242 5.62 5.08 13.04
C PHE A 242 4.31 5.18 12.28
N PHE A 243 4.26 4.53 11.12
CA PHE A 243 3.07 4.45 10.27
C PHE A 243 2.81 3.00 9.85
N TRP A 244 1.53 2.61 9.83
CA TRP A 244 1.11 1.30 9.35
C TRP A 244 -0.30 1.38 8.80
N ALA A 245 -0.56 0.57 7.78
CA ALA A 245 -1.91 0.43 7.24
C ALA A 245 -2.78 -0.37 8.22
N SER A 246 -4.04 0.03 8.36
CA SER A 246 -5.06 -0.74 9.07
C SER A 246 -6.18 -1.15 8.13
N GLU A 247 -7.14 -1.92 8.64
CA GLU A 247 -8.34 -2.29 7.88
C GLU A 247 -9.10 -1.08 7.35
N ARG A 248 -9.77 -1.28 6.22
CA ARG A 248 -10.68 -0.28 5.64
C ARG A 248 -11.90 -0.13 6.54
N LYS A 249 -12.17 1.10 6.98
CA LYS A 249 -13.41 1.48 7.66
C LYS A 249 -14.17 2.47 6.77
N ASP A 250 -15.47 2.27 6.63
CA ASP A 250 -16.36 3.18 5.89
C ASP A 250 -15.88 3.49 4.45
N ASN A 251 -15.43 2.47 3.73
CA ASN A 251 -14.94 2.55 2.35
C ASN A 251 -13.64 3.38 2.15
N SER A 252 -12.99 3.83 3.23
CA SER A 252 -11.67 4.48 3.22
C SER A 252 -10.60 3.56 3.83
N ALA A 253 -9.43 3.52 3.20
CA ALA A 253 -8.26 2.90 3.82
C ALA A 253 -7.73 3.84 4.92
N ARG A 254 -7.20 3.26 5.99
CA ARG A 254 -6.68 4.01 7.13
C ARG A 254 -5.21 3.68 7.32
N ILE A 255 -4.43 4.71 7.66
CA ILE A 255 -3.05 4.59 8.10
C ILE A 255 -2.99 5.17 9.49
N TYR A 256 -2.55 4.38 10.46
CA TYR A 256 -2.31 4.90 11.80
C TYR A 256 -0.94 5.56 11.89
N LYS A 257 -0.84 6.58 12.74
CA LYS A 257 0.40 7.28 13.04
C LYS A 257 0.62 7.32 14.55
N ALA A 258 1.76 6.80 15.01
CA ALA A 258 2.21 6.92 16.40
C ALA A 258 3.52 7.69 16.46
N THR A 259 3.71 8.55 17.47
CA THR A 259 4.97 9.28 17.68
C THR A 259 5.59 8.92 19.02
N ILE A 260 6.85 8.48 18.98
CA ILE A 260 7.60 8.07 20.17
C ILE A 260 8.81 8.99 20.34
N LYS A 261 8.90 9.64 21.50
CA LYS A 261 9.97 10.63 21.77
C LYS A 261 11.25 9.99 22.29
N LYS A 262 11.16 8.90 23.05
CA LYS A 262 12.35 8.28 23.67
C LYS A 262 12.99 7.27 22.71
N PRO A 263 14.32 7.35 22.46
CA PRO A 263 15.02 6.41 21.58
C PRO A 263 14.84 4.94 22.00
N GLY A 264 15.03 4.65 23.30
CA GLY A 264 14.93 3.28 23.81
C GLY A 264 13.54 2.65 23.63
N GLU A 265 12.48 3.44 23.84
CA GLU A 265 11.09 2.99 23.61
C GLU A 265 10.83 2.71 22.13
N ALA A 266 11.33 3.57 21.23
CA ALA A 266 11.13 3.37 19.80
C ALA A 266 11.89 2.14 19.27
N PHE A 267 13.13 1.91 19.71
CA PHE A 267 13.84 0.68 19.35
C PHE A 267 13.19 -0.56 20.00
N GLN A 268 12.59 -0.43 21.18
CA GLN A 268 11.80 -1.51 21.76
C GLN A 268 10.58 -1.84 20.90
N VAL A 269 9.87 -0.84 20.38
CA VAL A 269 8.79 -1.05 19.40
C VAL A 269 9.31 -1.81 18.20
N ILE A 270 10.41 -1.36 17.58
CA ILE A 270 10.98 -2.05 16.40
C ILE A 270 11.31 -3.51 16.75
N ARG A 271 11.96 -3.79 17.89
CA ARG A 271 12.30 -5.16 18.29
C ARG A 271 11.05 -6.02 18.40
N THR A 272 10.04 -5.59 19.15
CA THR A 272 8.82 -6.36 19.35
C THR A 272 8.06 -6.59 18.05
N LEU A 273 8.04 -5.60 17.15
CA LEU A 273 7.43 -5.74 15.83
C LEU A 273 8.13 -6.78 14.96
N LEU A 274 9.46 -6.83 14.99
CA LEU A 274 10.23 -7.80 14.23
C LEU A 274 10.14 -9.21 14.83
N GLU A 275 9.86 -9.32 16.14
CA GLU A 275 9.63 -10.60 16.83
C GLU A 275 8.28 -11.22 16.49
N GLN A 276 7.29 -10.40 16.11
CA GLN A 276 5.97 -10.88 15.71
C GLN A 276 6.10 -11.81 14.51
N SER A 277 5.73 -13.07 14.70
CA SER A 277 5.68 -14.04 13.62
C SER A 277 4.51 -13.66 12.69
N PRO A 278 4.74 -13.58 11.37
CA PRO A 278 3.65 -13.33 10.42
C PRO A 278 2.74 -14.57 10.43
N THR A 279 1.72 -14.55 11.27
CA THR A 279 0.61 -15.48 11.12
C THR A 279 -0.28 -14.86 10.05
N ALA A 280 -0.65 -15.64 9.02
CA ALA A 280 -1.53 -15.16 7.98
C ALA A 280 -2.83 -14.59 8.61
N GLY A 281 -2.99 -13.27 8.57
CA GLY A 281 -4.14 -12.57 9.13
C GLY A 281 -3.97 -11.95 10.52
N ALA A 282 -2.77 -11.95 11.11
CA ALA A 282 -2.53 -11.22 12.36
C ALA A 282 -2.42 -9.70 12.11
N GLU A 283 -3.16 -8.92 12.91
CA GLU A 283 -3.04 -7.46 12.97
C GLU A 283 -1.64 -7.06 13.49
N ILE A 284 -1.05 -6.00 12.93
CA ILE A 284 0.17 -5.43 13.53
C ILE A 284 -0.25 -4.74 14.83
N SER A 285 -0.06 -5.45 15.93
CA SER A 285 -0.25 -4.88 17.26
C SER A 285 0.98 -4.07 17.64
N LEU A 286 0.82 -2.76 17.81
CA LEU A 286 1.86 -1.95 18.43
C LEU A 286 1.76 -2.08 19.95
N PRO A 287 2.80 -2.57 20.64
CA PRO A 287 2.78 -2.71 22.11
C PRO A 287 2.58 -1.39 22.86
N ALA A 288 2.74 -0.27 22.15
CA ALA A 288 2.67 1.07 22.66
C ALA A 288 1.50 1.87 22.07
N ALA A 289 0.46 1.26 21.49
CA ALA A 289 -0.74 1.97 21.05
C ALA A 289 -2.00 1.40 21.73
N GLU A 290 -3.00 2.25 22.00
CA GLU A 290 -4.33 1.77 22.42
C GLU A 290 -5.04 1.19 21.18
N GLU A 291 -5.41 -0.10 21.24
CA GLU A 291 -6.13 -0.79 20.17
C GLU A 291 -7.65 -0.71 20.35
N GLU A 292 -8.38 -0.56 19.24
CA GLU A 292 -9.78 -0.97 19.12
C GLU A 292 -9.79 -2.30 18.36
N GLU A 293 -10.31 -3.38 18.97
CA GLU A 293 -10.35 -4.74 18.38
C GLU A 293 -11.01 -4.77 16.99
N SER A 294 -10.35 -5.41 16.02
CA SER A 294 -10.92 -5.73 14.70
C SER A 294 -10.54 -7.15 14.26
N THR A 295 -11.42 -7.81 13.51
CA THR A 295 -11.38 -9.27 13.25
C THR A 295 -11.05 -9.67 11.80
N THR A 296 -10.35 -8.85 11.02
CA THR A 296 -9.98 -9.19 9.63
C THR A 296 -8.60 -8.61 9.19
N PRO A 297 -7.99 -9.04 8.08
CA PRO A 297 -6.59 -8.67 7.80
C PRO A 297 -6.44 -7.20 7.33
N PRO A 298 -5.43 -6.46 7.83
CA PRO A 298 -5.14 -5.10 7.37
C PRO A 298 -4.44 -5.13 6.02
N ARG A 299 -5.04 -4.53 4.99
CA ARG A 299 -4.37 -4.14 3.74
C ARG A 299 -5.02 -2.88 3.21
N ILE A 300 -4.25 -1.99 2.59
CA ILE A 300 -4.83 -0.87 1.83
C ILE A 300 -5.73 -1.41 0.71
N ILE A 301 -5.47 -2.64 0.21
CA ILE A 301 -6.27 -3.31 -0.81
C ILE A 301 -6.51 -4.81 -0.48
N THR A 302 -7.48 -5.12 0.39
CA THR A 302 -8.22 -6.40 0.29
C THR A 302 -9.71 -6.14 0.17
N ALA A 303 -10.14 -5.85 -1.06
CA ALA A 303 -11.48 -6.13 -1.55
C ALA A 303 -11.41 -6.35 -3.06
N ARG A 304 -10.65 -7.35 -3.50
CA ARG A 304 -10.81 -7.92 -4.85
C ARG A 304 -11.90 -8.98 -4.76
N ASN A 305 -13.00 -8.71 -5.47
CA ASN A 305 -14.01 -9.67 -5.93
C ASN A 305 -14.84 -10.41 -4.86
N ALA A 306 -15.80 -9.70 -4.27
CA ALA A 306 -17.04 -10.32 -3.79
C ALA A 306 -18.26 -9.51 -4.26
N ARG A 307 -18.47 -9.45 -5.58
CA ARG A 307 -19.84 -9.28 -6.09
C ARG A 307 -20.46 -10.67 -6.17
N THR A 308 -20.98 -11.14 -5.05
CA THR A 308 -21.96 -12.22 -5.07
C THR A 308 -23.19 -11.68 -5.80
N PRO A 309 -23.73 -12.35 -6.83
CA PRO A 309 -25.03 -11.98 -7.35
C PRO A 309 -26.03 -12.24 -6.22
N THR A 310 -26.72 -11.19 -5.76
CA THR A 310 -27.91 -11.35 -4.95
C THR A 310 -28.90 -12.20 -5.73
N SER A 311 -28.97 -13.49 -5.41
CA SER A 311 -30.12 -14.30 -5.78
C SER A 311 -31.32 -13.68 -5.09
N LYS A 312 -32.27 -13.18 -5.90
CA LYS A 312 -33.58 -12.79 -5.40
C LYS A 312 -34.20 -14.05 -4.79
N GLN A 313 -34.19 -14.16 -3.46
CA GLN A 313 -35.14 -15.01 -2.75
C GLN A 313 -36.54 -14.49 -3.08
N SER A 314 -37.24 -15.24 -3.90
CA SER A 314 -38.68 -15.14 -4.06
C SER A 314 -39.34 -15.44 -2.71
N GLN A 315 -39.80 -14.41 -2.02
CA GLN A 315 -40.76 -14.60 -0.94
C GLN A 315 -42.11 -15.07 -1.51
N PRO A 316 -42.78 -16.04 -0.89
CA PRO A 316 -44.07 -16.52 -1.36
C PRO A 316 -45.15 -15.45 -1.10
N LYS A 317 -45.97 -15.19 -2.14
CA LYS A 317 -47.16 -14.34 -2.06
C LYS A 317 -48.09 -14.87 -0.97
N ARG A 318 -48.26 -14.07 0.08
CA ARG A 318 -49.30 -14.22 1.10
C ARG A 318 -50.59 -13.62 0.54
N THR A 319 -51.49 -14.46 0.02
CA THR A 319 -52.87 -14.06 -0.25
C THR A 319 -53.74 -14.54 0.92
N GLN A 320 -54.31 -13.60 1.66
CA GLN A 320 -55.28 -13.87 2.71
C GLN A 320 -56.70 -14.08 2.14
N ARG A 321 -57.39 -15.03 2.78
CA ARG A 321 -58.82 -15.10 3.09
C ARG A 321 -59.84 -15.28 1.95
N THR A 322 -60.50 -16.43 2.01
CA THR A 322 -61.97 -16.50 2.01
C THR A 322 -62.43 -17.13 3.33
N MET A 323 -63.24 -16.35 4.06
CA MET A 323 -64.09 -16.78 5.18
C MET A 323 -65.17 -17.73 4.65
N TRP A 324 -65.55 -18.76 5.41
CA TRP A 324 -66.96 -19.09 5.69
C TRP A 324 -67.09 -19.70 7.09
N HIS A 325 -68.08 -19.20 7.81
CA HIS A 325 -68.44 -19.47 9.21
C HIS A 325 -69.02 -20.87 9.43
N ASN A 326 -68.78 -21.42 10.63
CA ASN A 326 -69.60 -22.45 11.25
C ASN A 326 -70.84 -21.78 11.85
N ASP A 327 -72.01 -22.35 11.58
CA ASP A 327 -73.16 -22.29 12.49
C ASP A 327 -73.43 -23.70 13.01
N VAL A 328 -73.66 -23.79 14.32
CA VAL A 328 -74.18 -24.96 15.05
C VAL A 328 -75.63 -24.66 15.38
N VAL A 329 -76.57 -25.45 14.86
CA VAL A 329 -77.64 -26.25 15.54
C VAL A 329 -78.26 -27.13 14.47
#